data_AF-A0AAV9J1H1-F1
#
_entry.id   AF-A0AAV9J1H1-F1
#
_cell.length_a   1.000
_cell.length_b   1.000
_cell.length_c   1.000
_cell.angle_alpha   90.00
_cell.angle_beta   90.00
_cell.angle_gamma   90.00
#
_symmetry.space_group_name_H-M   'P 1'
#
loop_
_entity.id
_entity.type
_entity.pdbx_description
1 polymer ?
#
loop_
_entity_poly.entity_id
_entity_poly.type
_entity_poly.pdbx_seq_one_letter_code
_entity_poly.pdbx_strand_id
1 'polypeptide(L)'
;MTGTASSPAANHADATLERDAPSPALPSRTAPPLVHSILECIGNTPLVRLHNIERSVGLRCHLYAKCEYFNAGGSVKDRIGVRMLVEAERAGRVKPGDTLIEPTSGNTGIGIALVAAARGYRCIITMPEKMSEEKVNILKLLGAEIVRTPTEAAYDSPESHISVARRLNAEIPHSFILDQYRNEDNVLAHYYGTAEEILAQVPDGRVDVLVAGVGTGGTITGCARRFREGGGACTVVGVDPVGSLLAQPDALNEAGVHPYAVEGIGYDFIPQVLDRSVVDWWVKTDDRESFLAARRLMREEGLLVGGSSGSALVGALRAIAQLGWDQEENGKQVVVILPDGCRNYMAKFVSDAWMERQGFLEVPAAPQAWEQYPVSRLCLRTPVTVVPSLPCGEAVNILAENGVDQLPVVGADGAVLGVVTEGNLLAQLASKRVQHSDPVSKAMFRQYASVTPWTTLGELSRMFKYDHFAIVQITQREYRPSGESVLKQVVSSVCTPIDMLDFLVREDAQQQQQPATNPADRDAAAATDRAAPDRSTPLPDTLGNRPTPVGYLHSPVHRPR
;
A
#
# COMPACT_ATOMS: atom_id res chain seq x y z
N MET A 1 2.74 49.66 64.91
CA MET A 1 2.13 50.79 64.19
C MET A 1 3.14 51.20 63.13
N THR A 2 2.99 51.09 61.81
CA THR A 2 1.86 51.04 60.85
C THR A 2 2.46 50.55 59.52
N GLY A 3 1.87 49.56 58.81
CA GLY A 3 1.17 49.74 57.51
C GLY A 3 2.12 49.90 56.29
N THR A 4 2.36 48.85 55.47
CA THR A 4 1.83 48.58 54.08
C THR A 4 2.24 49.64 53.02
N ALA A 5 2.74 49.37 51.79
CA ALA A 5 2.57 48.24 50.86
C ALA A 5 3.60 48.30 49.69
N SER A 6 3.63 47.21 48.89
CA SER A 6 3.94 47.10 47.44
C SER A 6 5.10 46.15 47.04
N SER A 7 4.73 45.20 46.18
CA SER A 7 5.52 44.37 45.25
C SER A 7 4.86 44.61 43.87
N PRO A 8 5.47 44.43 42.66
CA PRO A 8 6.51 43.44 42.32
C PRO A 8 7.55 43.85 41.24
N ALA A 9 8.53 42.98 40.99
CA ALA A 9 9.03 42.55 39.65
C ALA A 9 10.49 42.10 39.72
N ALA A 10 10.72 40.79 39.60
CA ALA A 10 12.04 40.23 39.38
C ALA A 10 12.40 40.33 37.90
N ASN A 11 13.55 40.96 37.62
CA ASN A 11 14.19 41.01 36.31
C ASN A 11 14.66 39.60 35.89
N HIS A 12 14.11 39.08 34.79
CA HIS A 12 14.75 38.06 33.97
C HIS A 12 14.76 38.51 32.51
N ALA A 13 15.86 39.16 32.13
CA ALA A 13 16.39 39.34 30.78
C ALA A 13 17.91 39.25 30.95
N ASP A 14 18.72 38.57 30.15
CA ASP A 14 18.60 38.16 28.76
C ASP A 14 19.66 37.05 28.57
N ALA A 15 19.25 35.84 28.23
CA ALA A 15 20.19 34.78 27.88
C ALA A 15 20.30 34.77 26.35
N THR A 16 21.11 35.69 25.83
CA THR A 16 21.51 35.68 24.42
C THR A 16 22.26 34.37 24.15
N LEU A 17 21.55 33.41 23.56
CA LEU A 17 22.10 32.21 22.94
C LEU A 17 23.18 32.65 21.93
N GLU A 18 24.43 32.26 22.20
CA GLU A 18 25.53 32.33 21.25
C GLU A 18 25.13 31.63 19.94
N ARG A 19 24.73 32.42 18.95
CA ARG A 19 24.48 31.99 17.57
C ARG A 19 25.72 32.29 16.73
N ASP A 20 26.85 31.65 16.98
CA ASP A 20 28.05 31.85 16.15
C ASP A 20 28.91 30.57 16.01
N ALA A 21 28.28 29.43 15.76
CA ALA A 21 28.95 28.29 15.14
C ALA A 21 28.43 28.15 13.70
N PRO A 22 29.27 28.32 12.65
CA PRO A 22 28.84 28.03 11.29
C PRO A 22 28.45 26.55 11.22
N SER A 23 27.21 26.30 10.78
CA SER A 23 26.74 24.94 10.50
C SER A 23 27.76 24.25 9.59
N PRO A 24 28.19 23.00 9.89
CA PRO A 24 29.17 22.33 9.07
C PRO A 24 28.68 22.30 7.63
N ALA A 25 29.44 22.94 6.73
CA ALA A 25 29.09 22.99 5.32
C ALA A 25 28.89 21.56 4.82
N LEU A 26 27.75 21.31 4.17
CA LEU A 26 27.50 20.04 3.50
C LEU A 26 28.70 19.74 2.57
N PRO A 27 29.19 18.49 2.51
CA PRO A 27 30.34 18.16 1.69
C PRO A 27 30.12 18.65 0.26
N SER A 28 31.10 19.39 -0.27
CA SER A 28 31.12 19.94 -1.63
C SER A 28 30.90 18.81 -2.64
N ARG A 29 29.65 18.62 -3.08
CA ARG A 29 29.34 17.81 -4.24
C ARG A 29 29.77 18.60 -5.47
N THR A 30 30.43 17.94 -6.42
CA THR A 30 30.67 18.52 -7.75
C THR A 30 29.32 18.95 -8.33
N ALA A 31 29.25 20.16 -8.89
CA ALA A 31 28.03 20.61 -9.54
C ALA A 31 27.67 19.61 -10.66
N PRO A 32 26.41 19.15 -10.76
CA PRO A 32 26.02 18.25 -11.82
C PRO A 32 26.25 18.94 -13.19
N PRO A 33 26.64 18.17 -14.23
CA PRO A 33 26.78 18.73 -15.56
C PRO A 33 25.44 19.25 -16.09
N LEU A 34 25.48 20.19 -17.03
CA LEU A 34 24.31 20.59 -17.81
C LEU A 34 23.79 19.38 -18.60
N VAL A 35 22.50 19.10 -18.50
CA VAL A 35 21.78 18.10 -19.31
C VAL A 35 20.84 18.79 -20.29
N HIS A 36 20.62 18.19 -21.46
CA HIS A 36 19.79 18.78 -22.53
C HIS A 36 18.38 18.18 -22.60
N SER A 37 18.18 17.02 -21.98
CA SER A 37 16.88 16.37 -21.85
C SER A 37 16.71 15.76 -20.47
N ILE A 38 15.48 15.74 -19.97
CA ILE A 38 15.13 15.02 -18.74
C ILE A 38 15.44 13.51 -18.83
N LEU A 39 15.52 12.97 -20.05
CA LEU A 39 15.88 11.56 -20.27
C LEU A 39 17.31 11.23 -19.87
N GLU A 40 18.21 12.22 -19.85
CA GLU A 40 19.58 12.07 -19.37
C GLU A 40 19.65 11.94 -17.84
N CYS A 41 18.56 12.28 -17.14
CA CYS A 41 18.40 12.09 -15.69
C CYS A 41 17.76 10.73 -15.34
N ILE A 42 17.69 9.80 -16.29
CA ILE A 42 17.27 8.42 -16.07
C ILE A 42 18.52 7.55 -15.95
N GLY A 43 18.60 6.80 -14.86
CA GLY A 43 19.77 6.05 -14.43
C GLY A 43 20.60 6.80 -13.39
N ASN A 44 21.81 6.30 -13.14
CA ASN A 44 22.73 6.82 -12.13
C ASN A 44 22.10 6.94 -10.73
N THR A 45 21.22 6.00 -10.39
CA THR A 45 20.47 6.05 -9.13
C THR A 45 21.39 5.72 -7.94
N PRO A 46 21.15 6.29 -6.76
CA PRO A 46 21.97 6.01 -5.59
C PRO A 46 21.93 4.54 -5.15
N LEU A 47 23.05 4.04 -4.62
CA LEU A 47 23.12 2.81 -3.83
C LEU A 47 23.33 3.20 -2.37
N VAL A 48 22.36 2.93 -1.50
CA VAL A 48 22.33 3.41 -0.11
C VAL A 48 22.37 2.23 0.85
N ARG A 49 23.28 2.25 1.83
CA ARG A 49 23.34 1.21 2.87
C ARG A 49 22.25 1.39 3.92
N LEU A 50 21.55 0.30 4.25
CA LEU A 50 20.42 0.27 5.20
C LEU A 50 20.90 -0.01 6.64
N HIS A 51 21.74 0.88 7.14
CA HIS A 51 22.43 0.73 8.43
C HIS A 51 21.51 0.68 9.67
N ASN A 52 20.34 1.32 9.65
CA ASN A 52 19.41 1.30 10.77
C ASN A 52 18.65 -0.02 10.81
N ILE A 53 18.23 -0.51 9.65
CA ILE A 53 17.58 -1.80 9.51
C ILE A 53 18.56 -2.92 9.89
N GLU A 54 19.79 -2.90 9.36
CA GLU A 54 20.85 -3.86 9.74
C GLU A 54 20.98 -3.97 11.27
N ARG A 55 21.10 -2.82 11.97
CA ARG A 55 21.21 -2.78 13.43
C ARG A 55 19.94 -3.25 14.15
N SER A 56 18.76 -2.89 13.63
CA SER A 56 17.47 -3.22 14.25
C SER A 56 17.22 -4.74 14.34
N VAL A 57 17.75 -5.50 13.37
CA VAL A 57 17.60 -6.96 13.27
C VAL A 57 18.91 -7.72 13.48
N GLY A 58 19.98 -7.03 13.88
CA GLY A 58 21.25 -7.66 14.25
C GLY A 58 22.01 -8.33 13.10
N LEU A 59 21.91 -7.81 11.87
CA LEU A 59 22.58 -8.40 10.71
C LEU A 59 24.08 -8.16 10.71
N ARG A 60 24.85 -9.18 10.34
CA ARG A 60 26.29 -9.07 10.06
C ARG A 60 26.62 -8.85 8.57
N CYS A 61 25.69 -9.15 7.67
CA CYS A 61 25.79 -8.81 6.25
C CYS A 61 25.53 -7.31 6.00
N HIS A 62 25.95 -6.82 4.84
CA HIS A 62 25.71 -5.44 4.40
C HIS A 62 24.52 -5.41 3.44
N LEU A 63 23.53 -4.59 3.77
CA LEU A 63 22.30 -4.45 3.00
C LEU A 63 22.30 -3.11 2.27
N TYR A 64 22.30 -3.16 0.95
CA TYR A 64 22.32 -1.99 0.07
C TYR A 64 21.01 -1.88 -0.71
N ALA A 65 20.39 -0.71 -0.69
CA ALA A 65 19.22 -0.37 -1.49
C ALA A 65 19.64 0.36 -2.76
N LYS A 66 19.33 -0.21 -3.93
CA LYS A 66 19.41 0.50 -5.21
C LYS A 66 18.14 1.33 -5.39
N CYS A 67 18.26 2.64 -5.23
CA CYS A 67 17.13 3.56 -5.11
C CYS A 67 16.59 4.00 -6.49
N GLU A 68 15.98 3.08 -7.22
CA GLU A 68 15.43 3.34 -8.57
C GLU A 68 14.28 4.34 -8.61
N TYR A 69 13.68 4.67 -7.47
CA TYR A 69 12.66 5.72 -7.36
C TYR A 69 13.18 7.15 -7.56
N PHE A 70 14.51 7.34 -7.66
CA PHE A 70 15.12 8.64 -8.00
C PHE A 70 15.22 8.93 -9.50
N ASN A 71 14.88 7.98 -10.37
CA ASN A 71 14.78 8.26 -11.80
C ASN A 71 13.78 9.42 -12.05
N ALA A 72 13.93 10.15 -13.15
CA ALA A 72 13.14 11.36 -13.42
C ALA A 72 11.61 11.16 -13.41
N GLY A 73 11.14 10.02 -13.92
CA GLY A 73 9.73 9.61 -13.86
C GLY A 73 9.33 8.97 -12.52
N GLY A 74 10.29 8.70 -11.65
CA GLY A 74 10.12 8.20 -10.29
C GLY A 74 10.12 6.68 -10.17
N SER A 75 10.63 5.95 -11.19
CA SER A 75 10.65 4.48 -11.13
C SER A 75 11.75 3.82 -11.96
N VAL A 76 12.02 2.56 -11.63
CA VAL A 76 12.89 1.65 -12.40
C VAL A 76 12.46 1.48 -13.87
N LYS A 77 11.19 1.73 -14.18
CA LYS A 77 10.63 1.52 -15.52
C LYS A 77 10.96 2.66 -16.48
N ASP A 78 11.47 3.78 -15.97
CA ASP A 78 11.94 4.89 -16.80
C ASP A 78 13.10 4.41 -17.70
N ARG A 79 13.97 3.54 -17.17
CA ARG A 79 15.09 2.92 -17.91
C ARG A 79 14.60 2.15 -19.13
N ILE A 80 13.59 1.30 -18.97
CA ILE A 80 13.06 0.49 -20.06
C ILE A 80 12.28 1.34 -21.05
N GLY A 81 11.57 2.39 -20.57
CA GLY A 81 10.89 3.34 -21.43
C GLY A 81 11.84 4.06 -22.38
N VAL A 82 12.98 4.54 -21.87
CA VAL A 82 14.05 5.13 -22.70
C VAL A 82 14.63 4.09 -23.65
N ARG A 83 15.08 2.95 -23.12
CA ARG A 83 15.80 1.94 -23.91
C ARG A 83 14.94 1.40 -25.06
N MET A 84 13.72 0.96 -24.78
CA MET A 84 12.82 0.39 -25.78
C MET A 84 12.49 1.39 -26.90
N LEU A 85 12.31 2.68 -26.56
CA LEU A 85 12.05 3.69 -27.57
C LEU A 85 13.30 4.02 -28.40
N VAL A 86 14.44 4.25 -27.75
CA VAL A 86 15.69 4.61 -28.44
C VAL A 86 16.14 3.51 -29.39
N GLU A 87 16.03 2.24 -28.99
CA GLU A 87 16.37 1.13 -29.87
C GLU A 87 15.33 0.94 -30.98
N ALA A 88 14.04 1.22 -30.72
CA ALA A 88 13.02 1.23 -31.76
C ALA A 88 13.26 2.34 -32.82
N GLU A 89 13.67 3.53 -32.38
CA GLU A 89 14.08 4.63 -33.26
C GLU A 89 15.32 4.26 -34.07
N ARG A 90 16.33 3.69 -33.40
CA ARG A 90 17.59 3.25 -34.04
C ARG A 90 17.35 2.17 -35.09
N ALA A 91 16.40 1.27 -34.85
CA ALA A 91 15.99 0.24 -35.79
C ALA A 91 15.07 0.76 -36.91
N GLY A 92 14.68 2.04 -36.89
CA GLY A 92 13.76 2.64 -37.84
C GLY A 92 12.31 2.14 -37.72
N ARG A 93 11.96 1.51 -36.59
CA ARG A 93 10.61 0.96 -36.34
C ARG A 93 9.62 2.07 -36.00
N VAL A 94 10.08 3.15 -35.36
CA VAL A 94 9.28 4.32 -35.00
C VAL A 94 10.02 5.59 -35.38
N LYS A 95 9.27 6.69 -35.56
CA LYS A 95 9.80 8.04 -35.82
C LYS A 95 8.98 9.09 -35.05
N PRO A 96 9.57 10.25 -34.72
CA PRO A 96 8.84 11.34 -34.07
C PRO A 96 7.53 11.68 -34.81
N GLY A 97 6.45 11.89 -34.05
CA GLY A 97 5.09 12.06 -34.57
C GLY A 97 4.26 10.76 -34.67
N ASP A 98 4.88 9.57 -34.56
CA ASP A 98 4.14 8.32 -34.42
C ASP A 98 3.40 8.23 -33.07
N THR A 99 2.50 7.25 -32.94
CA THR A 99 1.76 6.97 -31.69
C THR A 99 2.34 5.76 -30.96
N LEU A 100 2.63 5.90 -29.67
CA LEU A 100 3.02 4.80 -28.80
C LEU A 100 1.80 4.32 -28.00
N ILE A 101 1.58 3.01 -27.98
CA ILE A 101 0.51 2.37 -27.22
C ILE A 101 1.15 1.35 -26.28
N GLU A 102 0.93 1.42 -24.97
CA GLU A 102 1.48 0.42 -24.05
C GLU A 102 0.45 -0.09 -23.01
N PRO A 103 0.26 -1.42 -22.91
CA PRO A 103 -0.45 -2.03 -21.78
C PRO A 103 0.44 -2.07 -20.53
N THR A 104 -0.02 -1.46 -19.43
CA THR A 104 0.81 -1.33 -18.22
C THR A 104 0.05 -1.19 -16.91
N SER A 105 0.69 -1.64 -15.82
CA SER A 105 0.30 -1.44 -14.42
C SER A 105 0.70 -0.06 -13.86
N GLY A 106 1.23 0.82 -14.71
CA GLY A 106 1.38 2.25 -14.43
C GLY A 106 2.79 2.77 -14.66
N ASN A 107 3.81 2.21 -13.99
CA ASN A 107 5.17 2.78 -14.02
C ASN A 107 5.82 2.75 -15.40
N THR A 108 5.65 1.66 -16.17
CA THR A 108 6.12 1.62 -17.57
C THR A 108 5.35 2.62 -18.44
N GLY A 109 4.05 2.81 -18.18
CA GLY A 109 3.27 3.85 -18.83
C GLY A 109 3.79 5.25 -18.54
N ILE A 110 4.15 5.54 -17.29
CA ILE A 110 4.75 6.84 -16.90
C ILE A 110 6.10 7.02 -17.60
N GLY A 111 6.96 6.00 -17.58
CA GLY A 111 8.25 6.03 -18.28
C GLY A 111 8.10 6.30 -19.77
N ILE A 112 7.22 5.57 -20.46
CA ILE A 112 6.95 5.75 -21.89
C ILE A 112 6.31 7.11 -22.17
N ALA A 113 5.34 7.55 -21.37
CA ALA A 113 4.69 8.86 -21.52
C ALA A 113 5.69 10.01 -21.33
N LEU A 114 6.61 9.89 -20.37
CA LEU A 114 7.67 10.88 -20.15
C LEU A 114 8.62 10.92 -21.36
N VAL A 115 9.00 9.77 -21.90
CA VAL A 115 9.86 9.72 -23.11
C VAL A 115 9.11 10.24 -24.33
N ALA A 116 7.83 9.89 -24.49
CA ALA A 116 6.97 10.37 -25.56
C ALA A 116 6.83 11.90 -25.53
N ALA A 117 6.57 12.48 -24.37
CA ALA A 117 6.50 13.93 -24.18
C ALA A 117 7.83 14.61 -24.52
N ALA A 118 8.96 14.04 -24.09
CA ALA A 118 10.28 14.59 -24.36
C ALA A 118 10.73 14.47 -25.83
N ARG A 119 10.21 13.49 -26.59
CA ARG A 119 10.60 13.21 -27.99
C ARG A 119 9.52 13.49 -29.04
N GLY A 120 8.35 13.98 -28.65
CA GLY A 120 7.28 14.38 -29.57
C GLY A 120 6.48 13.20 -30.16
N TYR A 121 6.17 12.20 -29.33
CA TYR A 121 5.25 11.12 -29.68
C TYR A 121 3.89 11.34 -29.03
N ARG A 122 2.82 10.91 -29.71
CA ARG A 122 1.51 10.72 -29.05
C ARG A 122 1.58 9.45 -28.20
N CYS A 123 1.01 9.46 -27.00
CA CYS A 123 1.05 8.32 -26.09
C CYS A 123 -0.36 7.90 -25.66
N ILE A 124 -0.65 6.60 -25.74
CA ILE A 124 -1.90 5.99 -25.28
C ILE A 124 -1.56 4.84 -24.32
N ILE A 125 -2.11 4.90 -23.10
CA ILE A 125 -1.89 3.89 -22.08
C ILE A 125 -3.18 3.13 -21.82
N THR A 126 -3.13 1.79 -21.92
CA THR A 126 -4.21 0.92 -21.46
C THR A 126 -3.86 0.38 -20.06
N MET A 127 -4.73 0.60 -19.08
CA MET A 127 -4.48 0.18 -17.69
C MET A 127 -5.75 -0.36 -17.00
N PRO A 128 -5.62 -1.35 -16.08
CA PRO A 128 -6.72 -1.79 -15.23
C PRO A 128 -7.25 -0.70 -14.29
N GLU A 129 -8.53 -0.79 -13.90
CA GLU A 129 -9.18 0.17 -12.99
C GLU A 129 -8.62 0.19 -11.56
N LYS A 130 -8.02 -0.90 -11.05
CA LYS A 130 -7.44 -0.96 -9.69
C LYS A 130 -6.22 -0.05 -9.47
N MET A 131 -5.61 0.43 -10.55
CA MET A 131 -4.40 1.24 -10.49
C MET A 131 -4.70 2.62 -9.88
N SER A 132 -3.78 3.13 -9.06
CA SER A 132 -3.99 4.35 -8.29
C SER A 132 -4.34 5.58 -9.13
N GLU A 133 -5.17 6.47 -8.57
CA GLU A 133 -5.56 7.72 -9.24
C GLU A 133 -4.36 8.66 -9.42
N GLU A 134 -3.36 8.58 -8.54
CA GLU A 134 -2.11 9.32 -8.67
C GLU A 134 -1.40 8.99 -9.99
N LYS A 135 -1.37 7.71 -10.40
CA LYS A 135 -0.79 7.29 -11.69
C LYS A 135 -1.57 7.86 -12.87
N VAL A 136 -2.90 7.84 -12.80
CA VAL A 136 -3.79 8.41 -13.83
C VAL A 136 -3.52 9.90 -14.00
N ASN A 137 -3.42 10.63 -12.89
CA ASN A 137 -3.20 12.07 -12.91
C ASN A 137 -1.84 12.44 -13.50
N ILE A 138 -0.77 11.70 -13.15
CA ILE A 138 0.56 11.91 -13.73
C ILE A 138 0.54 11.65 -15.24
N LEU A 139 -0.08 10.57 -15.68
CA LEU A 139 -0.17 10.23 -17.11
C LEU A 139 -0.92 11.29 -17.91
N LYS A 140 -2.03 11.82 -17.38
CA LYS A 140 -2.75 12.95 -18.00
C LYS A 140 -1.89 14.20 -18.09
N LEU A 141 -1.13 14.52 -17.05
CA LEU A 141 -0.22 15.68 -17.04
C LEU A 141 0.94 15.52 -18.03
N LEU A 142 1.39 14.29 -18.28
CA LEU A 142 2.37 13.97 -19.33
C LEU A 142 1.76 13.96 -20.74
N GLY A 143 0.46 14.26 -20.88
CA GLY A 143 -0.23 14.30 -22.17
C GLY A 143 -0.60 12.93 -22.74
N ALA A 144 -0.57 11.87 -21.93
CA ALA A 144 -1.01 10.56 -22.36
C ALA A 144 -2.53 10.43 -22.34
N GLU A 145 -3.08 9.80 -23.38
CA GLU A 145 -4.47 9.34 -23.40
C GLU A 145 -4.58 8.04 -22.60
N ILE A 146 -5.65 7.91 -21.81
CA ILE A 146 -5.81 6.77 -20.89
C ILE A 146 -7.08 6.02 -21.24
N VAL A 147 -6.94 4.72 -21.48
CA VAL A 147 -8.04 3.78 -21.67
C VAL A 147 -8.05 2.82 -20.48
N ARG A 148 -9.12 2.86 -19.68
CA ARG A 148 -9.28 1.99 -18.51
C ARG A 148 -9.91 0.66 -18.94
N THR A 149 -9.49 -0.42 -18.30
CA THR A 149 -10.04 -1.78 -18.52
C THR A 149 -10.50 -2.42 -17.21
N PRO A 150 -11.50 -3.32 -17.23
CA PRO A 150 -11.96 -4.01 -16.02
C PRO A 150 -10.81 -4.74 -15.31
N THR A 151 -10.77 -4.67 -13.98
CA THR A 151 -9.70 -5.29 -13.18
C THR A 151 -9.73 -6.82 -13.23
N GLU A 152 -10.93 -7.38 -13.21
CA GLU A 152 -11.22 -8.82 -13.22
C GLU A 152 -11.09 -9.48 -14.60
N ALA A 153 -10.80 -8.71 -15.67
CA ALA A 153 -10.58 -9.27 -16.98
C ALA A 153 -9.28 -10.11 -17.01
N ALA A 154 -9.41 -11.40 -17.34
CA ALA A 154 -8.27 -12.28 -17.59
C ALA A 154 -7.34 -11.71 -18.69
N TYR A 155 -6.05 -12.03 -18.64
CA TYR A 155 -5.07 -11.43 -19.56
C TYR A 155 -5.39 -11.66 -21.07
N ASP A 156 -6.05 -12.75 -21.40
CA ASP A 156 -6.46 -13.16 -22.76
C ASP A 156 -7.88 -12.72 -23.14
N SER A 157 -8.62 -12.09 -22.21
CA SER A 157 -9.94 -11.51 -22.49
C SER A 157 -9.84 -10.39 -23.53
N PRO A 158 -10.84 -10.23 -24.42
CA PRO A 158 -10.93 -9.07 -25.32
C PRO A 158 -10.92 -7.72 -24.60
N GLU A 159 -11.36 -7.70 -23.33
CA GLU A 159 -11.42 -6.50 -22.50
C GLU A 159 -10.15 -6.27 -21.67
N SER A 160 -9.16 -7.17 -21.75
CA SER A 160 -7.90 -7.00 -21.04
C SER A 160 -7.12 -5.81 -21.59
N HIS A 161 -6.36 -5.12 -20.74
CA HIS A 161 -5.48 -4.03 -21.15
C HIS A 161 -4.52 -4.42 -22.30
N ILE A 162 -4.08 -5.68 -22.36
CA ILE A 162 -3.24 -6.21 -23.45
C ILE A 162 -4.04 -6.31 -24.76
N SER A 163 -5.22 -6.91 -24.73
CA SER A 163 -6.08 -7.07 -25.91
C SER A 163 -6.59 -5.74 -26.43
N VAL A 164 -6.96 -4.82 -25.53
CA VAL A 164 -7.37 -3.45 -25.88
C VAL A 164 -6.21 -2.69 -26.53
N ALA A 165 -4.97 -2.81 -26.02
CA ALA A 165 -3.80 -2.19 -26.67
C ALA A 165 -3.61 -2.72 -28.10
N ARG A 166 -3.71 -4.05 -28.29
CA ARG A 166 -3.60 -4.67 -29.63
C ARG A 166 -4.70 -4.20 -30.59
N ARG A 167 -5.94 -4.07 -30.11
CA ARG A 167 -7.04 -3.53 -30.90
C ARG A 167 -6.78 -2.09 -31.31
N LEU A 168 -6.43 -1.22 -30.37
CA LEU A 168 -6.09 0.18 -30.66
C LEU A 168 -4.93 0.28 -31.67
N ASN A 169 -3.94 -0.61 -31.55
CA ASN A 169 -2.83 -0.65 -32.48
C ASN A 169 -3.20 -1.09 -33.91
N ALA A 170 -4.29 -1.85 -34.06
CA ALA A 170 -4.82 -2.22 -35.38
C ALA A 170 -5.69 -1.10 -35.98
N GLU A 171 -6.32 -0.28 -35.14
CA GLU A 171 -7.25 0.78 -35.54
C GLU A 171 -6.56 2.13 -35.79
N ILE A 172 -5.44 2.39 -35.12
CA ILE A 172 -4.72 3.68 -35.20
C ILE A 172 -3.55 3.56 -36.18
N PRO A 173 -3.55 4.32 -37.29
CA PRO A 173 -2.40 4.34 -38.20
C PRO A 173 -1.14 4.87 -37.52
N HIS A 174 0.02 4.35 -37.91
CA HIS A 174 1.32 4.75 -37.36
C HIS A 174 1.41 4.62 -35.83
N SER A 175 0.70 3.64 -35.25
CA SER A 175 0.85 3.28 -33.85
C SER A 175 1.75 2.06 -33.66
N PHE A 176 2.40 2.01 -32.50
CA PHE A 176 3.31 0.93 -32.14
C PHE A 176 3.17 0.56 -30.68
N ILE A 177 3.22 -0.74 -30.41
CA ILE A 177 3.39 -1.30 -29.07
C ILE A 177 4.86 -1.63 -28.86
N LEU A 178 5.44 -1.17 -27.74
CA LEU A 178 6.83 -1.48 -27.39
C LEU A 178 6.95 -2.86 -26.73
N ASP A 179 5.89 -3.28 -26.02
CA ASP A 179 5.66 -4.62 -25.47
C ASP A 179 6.71 -5.05 -24.44
N GLN A 180 6.66 -4.41 -23.27
CA GLN A 180 7.56 -4.68 -22.13
C GLN A 180 7.62 -6.17 -21.70
N TYR A 181 6.63 -6.99 -22.07
CA TYR A 181 6.56 -8.39 -21.67
C TYR A 181 7.39 -9.32 -22.56
N ARG A 182 7.73 -8.86 -23.77
CA ARG A 182 8.43 -9.64 -24.81
C ARG A 182 9.69 -8.96 -25.33
N ASN A 183 9.80 -7.64 -25.16
CA ASN A 183 10.91 -6.87 -25.70
C ASN A 183 12.19 -7.07 -24.87
N GLU A 184 13.22 -7.65 -25.48
CA GLU A 184 14.53 -7.89 -24.85
C GLU A 184 15.16 -6.60 -24.33
N ASP A 185 14.83 -5.43 -24.90
CA ASP A 185 15.33 -4.13 -24.41
C ASP A 185 14.90 -3.80 -22.97
N ASN A 186 13.84 -4.45 -22.46
CA ASN A 186 13.54 -4.42 -21.03
C ASN A 186 14.68 -5.07 -20.21
N VAL A 187 15.11 -6.28 -20.59
CA VAL A 187 16.23 -6.99 -19.95
C VAL A 187 17.54 -6.21 -20.15
N LEU A 188 17.80 -5.74 -21.37
CA LEU A 188 19.06 -5.09 -21.72
C LEU A 188 19.24 -3.73 -21.04
N ALA A 189 18.16 -3.00 -20.74
CA ALA A 189 18.25 -1.76 -19.95
C ALA A 189 18.84 -2.01 -18.56
N HIS A 190 18.54 -3.17 -17.97
CA HIS A 190 19.04 -3.55 -16.66
C HIS A 190 20.41 -4.20 -16.73
N TYR A 191 20.65 -5.01 -17.75
CA TYR A 191 21.95 -5.62 -17.99
C TYR A 191 23.06 -4.58 -18.27
N TYR A 192 22.84 -3.64 -19.20
CA TYR A 192 23.83 -2.61 -19.57
C TYR A 192 23.78 -1.34 -18.71
N GLY A 193 22.71 -1.17 -17.92
CA GLY A 193 22.48 0.03 -17.11
C GLY A 193 22.52 -0.30 -15.63
N THR A 194 21.41 -0.78 -15.08
CA THR A 194 21.23 -1.00 -13.64
C THR A 194 22.33 -1.85 -13.02
N ALA A 195 22.72 -2.94 -13.69
CA ALA A 195 23.73 -3.88 -13.19
C ALA A 195 25.14 -3.27 -13.21
N GLU A 196 25.54 -2.60 -14.29
CA GLU A 196 26.82 -1.90 -14.38
C GLU A 196 26.94 -0.81 -13.30
N GLU A 197 25.86 -0.06 -13.07
CA GLU A 197 25.84 0.93 -11.99
C GLU A 197 26.03 0.28 -10.62
N ILE A 198 25.35 -0.85 -10.34
CA ILE A 198 25.50 -1.56 -9.07
C ILE A 198 26.94 -2.05 -8.92
N LEU A 199 27.53 -2.68 -9.94
CA LEU A 199 28.92 -3.16 -9.89
C LEU A 199 29.92 -2.01 -9.68
N ALA A 200 29.66 -0.84 -10.26
CA ALA A 200 30.52 0.33 -10.05
C ALA A 200 30.36 0.97 -8.65
N GLN A 201 29.20 0.78 -8.01
CA GLN A 201 28.85 1.42 -6.74
C GLN A 201 29.12 0.54 -5.51
N VAL A 202 28.98 -0.77 -5.65
CA VAL A 202 29.13 -1.73 -4.56
C VAL A 202 30.63 -1.92 -4.24
N PRO A 203 31.03 -2.03 -2.96
CA PRO A 203 32.42 -2.29 -2.59
C PRO A 203 33.04 -3.47 -3.36
N ASP A 204 34.27 -3.27 -3.83
CA ASP A 204 35.06 -4.24 -4.60
C ASP A 204 34.39 -4.75 -5.90
N GLY A 205 33.31 -4.10 -6.34
CA GLY A 205 32.52 -4.57 -7.48
C GLY A 205 31.87 -5.94 -7.27
N ARG A 206 31.69 -6.36 -6.01
CA ARG A 206 31.18 -7.69 -5.67
C ARG A 206 29.74 -7.63 -5.16
N VAL A 207 28.84 -8.33 -5.86
CA VAL A 207 27.46 -8.54 -5.43
C VAL A 207 27.30 -10.01 -5.02
N ASP A 208 27.25 -10.27 -3.72
CA ASP A 208 27.07 -11.64 -3.20
C ASP A 208 25.62 -12.09 -3.37
N VAL A 209 24.66 -11.17 -3.21
CA VAL A 209 23.22 -11.44 -3.30
C VAL A 209 22.48 -10.30 -3.99
N LEU A 210 21.62 -10.64 -4.94
CA LEU A 210 20.64 -9.72 -5.54
C LEU A 210 19.23 -10.10 -5.10
N VAL A 211 18.46 -9.13 -4.61
CA VAL A 211 17.05 -9.29 -4.24
C VAL A 211 16.19 -8.31 -5.02
N ALA A 212 15.17 -8.80 -5.72
CA ALA A 212 14.26 -7.95 -6.49
C ALA A 212 12.82 -8.49 -6.52
N GLY A 213 11.85 -7.58 -6.40
CA GLY A 213 10.46 -7.86 -6.71
C GLY A 213 10.27 -8.16 -8.20
N VAL A 214 9.54 -9.23 -8.51
CA VAL A 214 9.41 -9.73 -9.89
C VAL A 214 8.04 -9.38 -10.45
N GLY A 215 8.03 -8.50 -11.46
CA GLY A 215 6.87 -8.22 -12.31
C GLY A 215 7.05 -8.83 -13.70
N THR A 216 7.47 -8.01 -14.67
CA THR A 216 7.82 -8.51 -16.02
C THR A 216 9.02 -9.45 -16.00
N GLY A 217 9.90 -9.35 -15.00
CA GLY A 217 11.12 -10.15 -14.88
C GLY A 217 12.37 -9.54 -15.51
N GLY A 218 12.23 -8.50 -16.35
CA GLY A 218 13.38 -7.92 -17.04
C GLY A 218 14.48 -7.39 -16.10
N THR A 219 14.10 -6.77 -14.97
CA THR A 219 15.07 -6.26 -13.98
C THR A 219 15.88 -7.37 -13.32
N ILE A 220 15.23 -8.42 -12.82
CA ILE A 220 15.94 -9.51 -12.15
C ILE A 220 16.77 -10.32 -13.15
N THR A 221 16.23 -10.59 -14.34
CA THR A 221 16.93 -11.34 -15.40
C THR A 221 18.15 -10.57 -15.92
N GLY A 222 18.01 -9.27 -16.22
CA GLY A 222 19.11 -8.46 -16.76
C GLY A 222 20.26 -8.32 -15.76
N CYS A 223 19.96 -7.99 -14.51
CA CYS A 223 20.97 -7.89 -13.46
C CYS A 223 21.64 -9.23 -13.15
N ALA A 224 20.87 -10.31 -13.02
CA ALA A 224 21.41 -11.64 -12.73
C ALA A 224 22.36 -12.14 -13.81
N ARG A 225 21.98 -11.99 -15.10
CA ARG A 225 22.86 -12.35 -16.23
C ARG A 225 24.18 -11.59 -16.15
N ARG A 226 24.11 -10.28 -15.94
CA ARG A 226 25.31 -9.44 -15.91
C ARG A 226 26.23 -9.74 -14.72
N PHE A 227 25.69 -10.00 -13.54
CA PHE A 227 26.50 -10.29 -12.35
C PHE A 227 27.22 -11.66 -12.41
N ARG A 228 26.64 -12.61 -13.15
CA ARG A 228 27.25 -13.95 -13.34
C ARG A 228 28.29 -13.97 -14.46
N GLU A 229 28.20 -13.04 -15.39
CA GLU A 229 29.21 -12.86 -16.43
C GLU A 229 30.51 -12.29 -15.82
N GLY A 230 31.53 -13.13 -15.78
CA GLY A 230 32.78 -12.89 -15.07
C GLY A 230 33.12 -13.97 -14.02
N GLY A 231 32.23 -14.96 -13.83
CA GLY A 231 32.45 -16.07 -12.90
C GLY A 231 32.11 -15.76 -11.44
N GLY A 232 31.45 -14.63 -11.18
CA GLY A 232 31.00 -14.25 -9.85
C GLY A 232 29.85 -15.15 -9.35
N ALA A 233 29.97 -15.62 -8.11
CA ALA A 233 28.90 -16.34 -7.43
C ALA A 233 27.91 -15.32 -6.83
N CYS A 234 26.89 -14.93 -7.60
CA CYS A 234 25.78 -14.09 -7.12
C CYS A 234 24.54 -14.95 -6.90
N THR A 235 24.05 -14.99 -5.66
CA THR A 235 22.76 -15.61 -5.34
C THR A 235 21.63 -14.65 -5.68
N VAL A 236 20.66 -15.10 -6.48
CA VAL A 236 19.56 -14.28 -6.99
C VAL A 236 18.25 -14.69 -6.32
N VAL A 237 17.64 -13.75 -5.59
CA VAL A 237 16.40 -13.93 -4.86
C VAL A 237 15.27 -13.17 -5.54
N GLY A 238 14.30 -13.90 -6.09
CA GLY A 238 13.07 -13.35 -6.66
C GLY A 238 11.98 -13.22 -5.60
N VAL A 239 11.37 -12.04 -5.51
CA VAL A 239 10.24 -11.79 -4.60
C VAL A 239 8.95 -11.67 -5.40
N ASP A 240 7.98 -12.51 -5.08
CA ASP A 240 6.73 -12.64 -5.83
C ASP A 240 5.52 -12.61 -4.88
N PRO A 241 4.48 -11.80 -5.12
CA PRO A 241 3.36 -11.71 -4.18
C PRO A 241 2.54 -13.01 -4.13
N VAL A 242 1.96 -13.31 -2.97
CA VAL A 242 0.88 -14.31 -2.87
C VAL A 242 -0.27 -13.86 -3.79
N GLY A 243 -0.76 -14.77 -4.64
CA GLY A 243 -1.70 -14.44 -5.72
C GLY A 243 -1.10 -14.39 -7.13
N SER A 244 0.22 -14.53 -7.25
CA SER A 244 0.97 -14.64 -8.52
C SER A 244 1.48 -16.06 -8.81
N LEU A 245 1.76 -16.36 -10.09
CA LEU A 245 2.28 -17.65 -10.59
C LEU A 245 3.79 -17.67 -10.89
N LEU A 246 4.52 -16.59 -10.64
CA LEU A 246 5.89 -16.47 -11.16
C LEU A 246 6.91 -17.33 -10.41
N ALA A 247 6.71 -17.54 -9.09
CA ALA A 247 7.68 -18.21 -8.24
C ALA A 247 7.90 -19.69 -8.58
N GLN A 248 9.10 -20.20 -8.29
CA GLN A 248 9.44 -21.62 -8.37
C GLN A 248 10.00 -22.16 -7.04
N PRO A 249 9.73 -23.42 -6.67
CA PRO A 249 8.88 -24.38 -7.38
C PRO A 249 7.38 -24.01 -7.31
N ASP A 250 6.56 -24.60 -8.18
CA ASP A 250 5.12 -24.27 -8.29
C ASP A 250 4.33 -24.48 -6.99
N ALA A 251 4.83 -25.32 -6.07
CA ALA A 251 4.29 -25.48 -4.71
C ALA A 251 4.28 -24.18 -3.90
N LEU A 252 5.09 -23.18 -4.23
CA LEU A 252 5.02 -21.85 -3.61
C LEU A 252 3.78 -21.05 -4.05
N ASN A 253 3.06 -21.51 -5.07
CA ASN A 253 1.90 -20.82 -5.66
C ASN A 253 0.57 -21.53 -5.34
N GLU A 254 0.53 -22.38 -4.31
CA GLU A 254 -0.66 -23.16 -3.91
C GLU A 254 -1.92 -22.32 -3.64
N ALA A 255 -1.76 -21.06 -3.20
CA ALA A 255 -2.87 -20.13 -2.99
C ALA A 255 -3.60 -19.71 -4.29
N GLY A 256 -3.06 -20.07 -5.45
CA GLY A 256 -3.64 -19.77 -6.76
C GLY A 256 -3.61 -18.28 -7.12
N VAL A 257 -4.08 -17.96 -8.32
CA VAL A 257 -4.19 -16.58 -8.79
C VAL A 257 -5.35 -15.88 -8.10
N HIS A 258 -5.08 -14.79 -7.41
CA HIS A 258 -6.08 -13.92 -6.83
C HIS A 258 -5.57 -12.47 -6.69
N PRO A 259 -6.47 -11.48 -6.57
CA PRO A 259 -6.06 -10.08 -6.42
C PRO A 259 -5.31 -9.80 -5.11
N TYR A 260 -4.37 -8.86 -5.18
CA TYR A 260 -3.61 -8.31 -4.06
C TYR A 260 -3.44 -6.79 -4.25
N ALA A 261 -3.13 -6.07 -3.17
CA ALA A 261 -3.09 -4.61 -3.10
C ALA A 261 -1.73 -4.02 -3.49
N VAL A 262 -0.61 -4.73 -3.30
CA VAL A 262 0.72 -4.31 -3.79
C VAL A 262 0.70 -4.21 -5.32
N GLU A 263 1.29 -3.15 -5.85
CA GLU A 263 1.30 -2.88 -7.29
C GLU A 263 2.70 -3.05 -7.89
N GLY A 264 2.76 -3.52 -9.14
CA GLY A 264 3.99 -3.55 -9.96
C GLY A 264 4.77 -4.87 -9.97
N ILE A 265 4.39 -5.84 -9.13
CA ILE A 265 4.96 -7.19 -9.07
C ILE A 265 3.86 -8.27 -9.17
N GLY A 266 4.24 -9.47 -9.57
CA GLY A 266 3.37 -10.64 -9.79
C GLY A 266 2.51 -10.57 -11.05
N TYR A 267 2.19 -11.74 -11.61
CA TYR A 267 1.31 -11.93 -12.78
C TYR A 267 0.63 -13.30 -12.75
N ASP A 268 -0.48 -13.40 -13.49
CA ASP A 268 -1.24 -14.62 -13.79
C ASP A 268 -0.73 -15.38 -15.04
N PHE A 269 0.34 -14.88 -15.66
CA PHE A 269 1.08 -15.52 -16.74
C PHE A 269 2.59 -15.29 -16.56
N ILE A 270 3.41 -16.03 -17.30
CA ILE A 270 4.87 -15.90 -17.26
C ILE A 270 5.33 -15.02 -18.43
N PRO A 271 5.84 -13.80 -18.18
CA PRO A 271 6.35 -12.94 -19.24
C PRO A 271 7.53 -13.58 -19.98
N GLN A 272 7.64 -13.33 -21.29
CA GLN A 272 8.69 -13.94 -22.13
C GLN A 272 10.10 -13.46 -21.73
N VAL A 273 10.20 -12.22 -21.24
CA VAL A 273 11.48 -11.64 -20.77
C VAL A 273 11.93 -12.16 -19.39
N LEU A 274 11.07 -12.87 -18.65
CA LEU A 274 11.44 -13.48 -17.38
C LEU A 274 12.15 -14.81 -17.61
N ASP A 275 13.47 -14.81 -17.44
CA ASP A 275 14.26 -16.03 -17.35
C ASP A 275 14.30 -16.52 -15.91
N ARG A 276 13.43 -17.47 -15.55
CA ARG A 276 13.37 -17.99 -14.17
C ARG A 276 14.59 -18.83 -13.81
N SER A 277 15.34 -19.34 -14.79
CA SER A 277 16.53 -20.17 -14.53
C SER A 277 17.68 -19.40 -13.87
N VAL A 278 17.65 -18.07 -13.94
CA VAL A 278 18.64 -17.21 -13.28
C VAL A 278 18.31 -16.91 -11.82
N VAL A 279 17.13 -17.32 -11.33
CA VAL A 279 16.68 -17.07 -9.95
C VAL A 279 16.93 -18.33 -9.12
N ASP A 280 17.76 -18.21 -8.08
CA ASP A 280 18.14 -19.36 -7.23
C ASP A 280 17.12 -19.62 -6.13
N TRP A 281 16.46 -18.57 -5.64
CA TRP A 281 15.52 -18.66 -4.54
C TRP A 281 14.32 -17.75 -4.76
N TRP A 282 13.14 -18.23 -4.40
CA TRP A 282 11.91 -17.45 -4.46
C TRP A 282 11.33 -17.23 -3.07
N VAL A 283 10.87 -16.00 -2.81
CA VAL A 283 10.17 -15.65 -1.57
C VAL A 283 8.78 -15.14 -1.93
N LYS A 284 7.75 -15.74 -1.32
CA LYS A 284 6.38 -15.22 -1.39
C LYS A 284 6.19 -14.13 -0.33
N THR A 285 5.47 -13.06 -0.67
CA THR A 285 5.13 -11.99 0.27
C THR A 285 3.66 -11.63 0.21
N ASP A 286 3.06 -11.32 1.36
CA ASP A 286 1.70 -10.78 1.46
C ASP A 286 1.68 -9.24 1.51
N ASP A 287 0.48 -8.66 1.34
CA ASP A 287 0.29 -7.20 1.30
C ASP A 287 0.66 -6.53 2.63
N ARG A 288 0.22 -7.10 3.76
CA ARG A 288 0.38 -6.49 5.08
C ARG A 288 1.86 -6.30 5.41
N GLU A 289 2.64 -7.36 5.31
CA GLU A 289 4.08 -7.27 5.61
C GLU A 289 4.82 -6.35 4.63
N SER A 290 4.41 -6.35 3.35
CA SER A 290 5.02 -5.51 2.32
C SER A 290 4.83 -4.02 2.66
N PHE A 291 3.62 -3.61 3.01
CA PHE A 291 3.35 -2.21 3.35
C PHE A 291 3.96 -1.78 4.69
N LEU A 292 3.99 -2.68 5.69
CA LEU A 292 4.67 -2.41 6.95
C LEU A 292 6.18 -2.26 6.75
N ALA A 293 6.80 -3.10 5.93
CA ALA A 293 8.23 -3.00 5.60
C ALA A 293 8.54 -1.73 4.77
N ALA A 294 7.67 -1.34 3.84
CA ALA A 294 7.81 -0.07 3.12
C ALA A 294 7.77 1.14 4.08
N ARG A 295 6.88 1.12 5.07
CA ARG A 295 6.82 2.15 6.14
C ARG A 295 8.05 2.12 7.05
N ARG A 296 8.64 0.95 7.30
CA ARG A 296 9.93 0.83 7.99
C ARG A 296 11.08 1.47 7.20
N LEU A 297 11.17 1.23 5.90
CA LEU A 297 12.17 1.91 5.03
C LEU A 297 12.07 3.44 5.13
N MET A 298 10.85 3.98 5.17
CA MET A 298 10.64 5.42 5.37
C MET A 298 11.03 5.88 6.77
N ARG A 299 10.61 5.15 7.80
CA ARG A 299 10.78 5.56 9.21
C ARG A 299 12.22 5.43 9.70
N GLU A 300 12.88 4.33 9.33
CA GLU A 300 14.19 3.96 9.85
C GLU A 300 15.31 4.48 8.94
N GLU A 301 15.09 4.58 7.62
CA GLU A 301 16.15 4.93 6.66
C GLU A 301 15.87 6.24 5.90
N GLY A 302 14.68 6.83 6.05
CA GLY A 302 14.31 8.05 5.34
C GLY A 302 14.07 7.85 3.84
N LEU A 303 13.82 6.62 3.39
CA LEU A 303 13.64 6.29 1.97
C LEU A 303 12.16 6.33 1.57
N LEU A 304 11.77 7.31 0.73
CA LEU A 304 10.38 7.55 0.32
C LEU A 304 9.92 6.62 -0.81
N VAL A 305 9.74 5.34 -0.47
CA VAL A 305 9.57 4.23 -1.41
C VAL A 305 8.12 3.80 -1.62
N GLY A 306 7.85 2.95 -2.61
CA GLY A 306 6.56 2.27 -2.83
C GLY A 306 6.41 0.93 -2.10
N GLY A 307 5.26 0.27 -2.28
CA GLY A 307 4.93 -1.00 -1.62
C GLY A 307 5.83 -2.18 -2.03
N SER A 308 6.16 -2.28 -3.33
CA SER A 308 7.02 -3.36 -3.85
C SER A 308 8.47 -3.31 -3.30
N SER A 309 8.95 -2.11 -2.94
CA SER A 309 10.20 -1.93 -2.21
C SER A 309 10.15 -2.57 -0.82
N GLY A 310 9.00 -2.51 -0.15
CA GLY A 310 8.77 -3.22 1.11
C GLY A 310 8.76 -4.73 0.95
N SER A 311 8.10 -5.26 -0.11
CA SER A 311 8.17 -6.69 -0.45
C SER A 311 9.62 -7.14 -0.67
N ALA A 312 10.41 -6.36 -1.43
CA ALA A 312 11.81 -6.66 -1.67
C ALA A 312 12.65 -6.69 -0.38
N LEU A 313 12.40 -5.77 0.56
CA LEU A 313 13.04 -5.80 1.88
C LEU A 313 12.65 -7.04 2.68
N VAL A 314 11.37 -7.41 2.73
CA VAL A 314 10.92 -8.63 3.40
C VAL A 314 11.60 -9.86 2.81
N GLY A 315 11.64 -9.94 1.48
CA GLY A 315 12.32 -11.02 0.76
C GLY A 315 13.79 -11.11 1.12
N ALA A 316 14.49 -9.97 1.21
CA ALA A 316 15.88 -9.92 1.62
C ALA A 316 16.08 -10.45 3.04
N LEU A 317 15.30 -9.95 4.00
CA LEU A 317 15.41 -10.36 5.41
C LEU A 317 15.11 -11.86 5.61
N ARG A 318 14.10 -12.40 4.92
CA ARG A 318 13.78 -13.84 4.97
C ARG A 318 14.89 -14.68 4.35
N ALA A 319 15.40 -14.30 3.18
CA ALA A 319 16.50 -15.01 2.53
C ALA A 319 17.78 -14.99 3.38
N ILE A 320 18.12 -13.84 3.97
CA ILE A 320 19.26 -13.70 4.89
C ILE A 320 19.13 -14.65 6.08
N ALA A 321 17.97 -14.67 6.75
CA ALA A 321 17.75 -15.54 7.89
C ALA A 321 17.77 -17.03 7.51
N GLN A 322 17.16 -17.39 6.37
CA GLN A 322 17.05 -18.79 5.96
C GLN A 322 18.36 -19.37 5.42
N LEU A 323 19.20 -18.53 4.82
CA LEU A 323 20.50 -18.93 4.26
C LEU A 323 21.67 -18.71 5.23
N GLY A 324 21.39 -18.19 6.44
CA GLY A 324 22.37 -18.06 7.53
C GLY A 324 23.37 -16.93 7.35
N TRP A 325 23.05 -15.92 6.54
CA TRP A 325 23.94 -14.80 6.24
C TRP A 325 23.97 -13.74 7.35
N ASP A 326 23.02 -13.81 8.28
CA ASP A 326 22.96 -12.98 9.47
C ASP A 326 24.12 -13.22 10.44
N GLN A 327 24.72 -14.43 10.42
CA GLN A 327 25.82 -14.83 11.31
C GLN A 327 27.21 -14.79 10.64
N GLU A 328 27.32 -14.52 9.34
CA GLU A 328 28.59 -14.56 8.62
C GLU A 328 29.55 -13.42 9.03
N GLU A 329 30.79 -13.78 9.37
CA GLU A 329 31.79 -12.87 9.96
C GLU A 329 32.40 -11.88 8.96
N ASN A 330 32.37 -12.20 7.65
CA ASN A 330 32.86 -11.35 6.55
C ASN A 330 31.75 -10.66 5.74
N GLY A 331 30.54 -10.58 6.30
CA GLY A 331 29.38 -9.83 5.83
C GLY A 331 29.14 -9.80 4.31
N LYS A 332 28.22 -10.64 3.81
CA LYS A 332 27.80 -10.60 2.39
C LYS A 332 27.27 -9.24 1.97
N GLN A 333 27.53 -8.87 0.72
CA GLN A 333 26.98 -7.69 0.08
C GLN A 333 25.64 -8.02 -0.58
N VAL A 334 24.54 -7.69 0.10
CA VAL A 334 23.17 -7.93 -0.34
C VAL A 334 22.61 -6.67 -0.97
N VAL A 335 22.26 -6.72 -2.25
CA VAL A 335 21.66 -5.59 -2.98
C VAL A 335 20.17 -5.82 -3.18
N VAL A 336 19.35 -4.86 -2.75
CA VAL A 336 17.89 -4.87 -2.88
C VAL A 336 17.45 -3.75 -3.83
N ILE A 337 16.64 -4.08 -4.83
CA ILE A 337 16.08 -3.09 -5.76
C ILE A 337 14.85 -2.44 -5.15
N LEU A 338 14.84 -1.10 -5.02
CA LEU A 338 13.68 -0.33 -4.55
C LEU A 338 12.99 0.38 -5.75
N PRO A 339 11.94 -0.21 -6.34
CA PRO A 339 11.56 0.09 -7.72
C PRO A 339 10.95 1.47 -7.97
N ASP A 340 10.11 1.97 -7.05
CA ASP A 340 9.39 3.24 -7.22
C ASP A 340 9.13 3.93 -5.87
N GLY A 341 8.63 5.17 -5.96
CA GLY A 341 8.48 6.07 -4.81
C GLY A 341 7.06 6.14 -4.25
N CYS A 342 6.93 6.74 -3.06
CA CYS A 342 5.64 6.87 -2.35
C CYS A 342 4.60 7.74 -3.08
N ARG A 343 5.03 8.60 -4.01
CA ARG A 343 4.18 9.49 -4.83
C ARG A 343 2.99 8.74 -5.45
N ASN A 344 3.20 7.51 -5.90
CA ASN A 344 2.18 6.72 -6.57
C ASN A 344 1.09 6.18 -5.61
N TYR A 345 1.27 6.34 -4.30
CA TYR A 345 0.52 5.64 -3.25
C TYR A 345 0.11 6.55 -2.08
N MET A 346 0.07 7.87 -2.30
CA MET A 346 -0.19 8.87 -1.25
C MET A 346 -1.53 8.65 -0.54
N ALA A 347 -2.58 8.30 -1.29
CA ALA A 347 -3.89 7.97 -0.74
C ALA A 347 -4.06 6.47 -0.40
N LYS A 348 -3.02 5.65 -0.59
CA LYS A 348 -3.00 4.21 -0.26
C LYS A 348 -2.16 3.96 1.00
N PHE A 349 -1.17 3.06 0.95
CA PHE A 349 -0.44 2.61 2.14
C PHE A 349 0.29 3.73 2.91
N VAL A 350 0.52 4.90 2.29
CA VAL A 350 1.06 6.08 2.98
C VAL A 350 0.04 6.63 3.99
N SER A 351 -1.26 6.50 3.72
CA SER A 351 -2.35 6.86 4.62
C SER A 351 -2.56 5.78 5.68
N ASP A 352 -2.45 6.15 6.96
CA ASP A 352 -2.81 5.27 8.10
C ASP A 352 -4.25 4.81 7.98
N ALA A 353 -5.12 5.71 7.52
CA ALA A 353 -6.53 5.44 7.36
C ALA A 353 -6.76 4.33 6.32
N TRP A 354 -6.09 4.40 5.17
CA TRP A 354 -6.18 3.32 4.20
C TRP A 354 -5.63 1.99 4.75
N MET A 355 -4.50 2.03 5.48
CA MET A 355 -3.92 0.83 6.10
C MET A 355 -4.84 0.18 7.13
N GLU A 356 -5.51 0.98 7.98
CA GLU A 356 -6.52 0.49 8.92
C GLU A 356 -7.72 -0.14 8.18
N ARG A 357 -8.22 0.51 7.12
CA ARG A 357 -9.34 0.00 6.32
C ARG A 357 -9.05 -1.37 5.73
N GLN A 358 -7.81 -1.59 5.30
CA GLN A 358 -7.36 -2.88 4.77
C GLN A 358 -7.03 -3.91 5.86
N GLY A 359 -7.08 -3.53 7.15
CA GLY A 359 -6.68 -4.40 8.26
C GLY A 359 -5.17 -4.62 8.37
N PHE A 360 -4.36 -3.77 7.73
CA PHE A 360 -2.90 -3.89 7.73
C PHE A 360 -2.23 -3.17 8.90
N LEU A 361 -2.91 -2.16 9.46
CA LEU A 361 -2.44 -1.39 10.61
C LEU A 361 -3.49 -1.44 11.73
N GLU A 362 -3.05 -1.89 12.90
CA GLU A 362 -3.80 -1.74 14.14
C GLU A 362 -3.30 -0.49 14.85
N VAL A 363 -4.16 0.50 15.05
CA VAL A 363 -3.86 1.66 15.89
C VAL A 363 -4.47 1.40 17.27
N PRO A 364 -3.66 1.20 18.33
CA PRO A 364 -4.18 1.10 19.68
C PRO A 364 -4.72 2.48 20.09
N ALA A 365 -6.03 2.66 20.02
CA ALA A 365 -6.68 3.73 20.76
C ALA A 365 -6.86 3.27 22.21
N ALA A 366 -6.72 4.17 23.18
CA ALA A 366 -7.14 3.89 24.55
C ALA A 366 -8.65 3.57 24.50
N PRO A 367 -9.10 2.39 24.96
CA PRO A 367 -10.47 1.96 24.78
C PRO A 367 -11.40 2.92 25.49
N GLN A 368 -12.29 3.56 24.73
CA GLN A 368 -13.32 4.42 25.31
C GLN A 368 -14.50 3.58 25.78
N ALA A 369 -15.11 3.93 26.91
CA ALA A 369 -16.20 3.14 27.51
C ALA A 369 -17.42 2.99 26.58
N TRP A 370 -17.63 3.92 25.64
CA TRP A 370 -18.72 3.86 24.67
C TRP A 370 -18.47 2.83 23.55
N GLU A 371 -17.22 2.46 23.27
CA GLU A 371 -16.88 1.59 22.14
C GLU A 371 -17.52 0.20 22.25
N GLN A 372 -17.74 -0.28 23.48
CA GLN A 372 -18.33 -1.59 23.74
C GLN A 372 -19.86 -1.64 23.57
N TYR A 373 -20.53 -0.49 23.47
CA TYR A 373 -21.98 -0.48 23.32
C TYR A 373 -22.39 -1.01 21.94
N PRO A 374 -23.56 -1.68 21.82
CA PRO A 374 -24.02 -2.19 20.54
C PRO A 374 -24.72 -1.09 19.71
N VAL A 375 -24.75 -1.23 18.38
CA VAL A 375 -25.48 -0.34 17.44
C VAL A 375 -26.94 -0.15 17.85
N SER A 376 -27.58 -1.17 18.41
CA SER A 376 -28.97 -1.09 18.93
C SER A 376 -29.19 0.02 19.97
N ARG A 377 -28.13 0.52 20.62
CA ARG A 377 -28.20 1.61 21.60
C ARG A 377 -28.34 3.00 20.98
N LEU A 378 -28.11 3.14 19.68
CA LEU A 378 -28.27 4.40 18.94
C LEU A 378 -29.75 4.80 18.74
N CYS A 379 -30.71 3.89 18.98
CA CYS A 379 -32.15 4.14 18.79
C CYS A 379 -32.48 4.70 17.39
N LEU A 380 -31.96 4.05 16.36
CA LEU A 380 -32.05 4.48 14.96
C LEU A 380 -33.48 4.50 14.43
N ARG A 381 -33.73 5.38 13.46
CA ARG A 381 -35.03 5.53 12.80
C ARG A 381 -35.34 4.35 11.87
N THR A 382 -36.62 4.15 11.60
CA THR A 382 -37.10 3.17 10.60
C THR A 382 -36.54 3.54 9.22
N PRO A 383 -35.98 2.57 8.47
CA PRO A 383 -35.37 2.83 7.18
C PRO A 383 -36.43 3.08 6.11
N VAL A 384 -36.17 4.06 5.24
CA VAL A 384 -36.91 4.22 3.98
C VAL A 384 -36.21 3.35 2.94
N THR A 385 -36.94 2.43 2.30
CA THR A 385 -36.37 1.51 1.30
C THR A 385 -37.15 1.58 -0.01
N VAL A 386 -36.51 1.23 -1.12
CA VAL A 386 -37.12 1.27 -2.45
C VAL A 386 -36.95 -0.06 -3.20
N VAL A 387 -37.84 -0.34 -4.14
CA VAL A 387 -37.75 -1.51 -5.02
C VAL A 387 -36.80 -1.27 -6.19
N PRO A 388 -36.12 -2.30 -6.74
CA PRO A 388 -35.13 -2.15 -7.81
C PRO A 388 -35.67 -1.55 -9.12
N SER A 389 -36.98 -1.63 -9.34
CA SER A 389 -37.67 -1.10 -10.52
C SER A 389 -38.07 0.37 -10.41
N LEU A 390 -37.92 1.01 -9.24
CA LEU A 390 -38.28 2.40 -9.04
C LEU A 390 -37.45 3.31 -9.97
N PRO A 391 -38.05 4.29 -10.67
CA PRO A 391 -37.29 5.24 -11.49
C PRO A 391 -36.32 6.09 -10.66
N CYS A 392 -35.16 6.42 -11.23
CA CYS A 392 -34.14 7.25 -10.57
C CYS A 392 -34.69 8.64 -10.19
N GLY A 393 -35.55 9.24 -11.03
CA GLY A 393 -36.19 10.52 -10.72
C GLY A 393 -37.08 10.46 -9.47
N GLU A 394 -37.84 9.37 -9.30
CA GLU A 394 -38.67 9.19 -8.10
C GLU A 394 -37.81 8.92 -6.86
N ALA A 395 -36.68 8.21 -7.01
CA ALA A 395 -35.75 8.02 -5.91
C ALA A 395 -35.20 9.37 -5.39
N VAL A 396 -34.93 10.34 -6.28
CA VAL A 396 -34.52 11.69 -5.89
C VAL A 396 -35.61 12.41 -5.08
N ASN A 397 -36.87 12.28 -5.49
CA ASN A 397 -38.01 12.85 -4.74
C ASN A 397 -38.10 12.25 -3.33
N ILE A 398 -38.00 10.91 -3.22
CA ILE A 398 -38.07 10.20 -1.93
C ILE A 398 -36.93 10.62 -0.99
N LEU A 399 -35.69 10.73 -1.50
CA LEU A 399 -34.54 11.23 -0.73
C LEU A 399 -34.87 12.61 -0.12
N ALA A 400 -35.35 13.54 -0.96
CA ALA A 400 -35.65 14.91 -0.55
C ALA A 400 -36.82 14.99 0.45
N GLU A 401 -37.92 14.28 0.20
CA GLU A 401 -39.12 14.28 1.05
C GLU A 401 -38.85 13.69 2.44
N ASN A 402 -37.97 12.69 2.52
CA ASN A 402 -37.66 12.02 3.78
C ASN A 402 -36.42 12.62 4.47
N GLY A 403 -35.71 13.55 3.83
CA GLY A 403 -34.49 14.17 4.36
C GLY A 403 -33.40 13.15 4.65
N VAL A 404 -33.18 12.21 3.72
CA VAL A 404 -32.15 11.16 3.81
C VAL A 404 -31.27 11.17 2.57
N ASP A 405 -29.98 10.89 2.72
CA ASP A 405 -29.01 10.93 1.62
C ASP A 405 -28.81 9.55 0.95
N GLN A 406 -29.47 8.52 1.47
CA GLN A 406 -29.36 7.14 1.00
C GLN A 406 -30.66 6.35 1.10
N LEU A 407 -30.89 5.49 0.11
CA LEU A 407 -32.02 4.55 0.04
C LEU A 407 -31.50 3.14 -0.23
N PRO A 408 -31.67 2.20 0.71
CA PRO A 408 -31.47 0.78 0.45
C PRO A 408 -32.46 0.28 -0.60
N VAL A 409 -31.93 -0.42 -1.60
CA VAL A 409 -32.71 -1.06 -2.66
C VAL A 409 -32.97 -2.51 -2.27
N VAL A 410 -34.24 -2.87 -2.08
CA VAL A 410 -34.65 -4.15 -1.50
C VAL A 410 -35.46 -4.96 -2.53
N GLY A 411 -35.09 -6.24 -2.68
CA GLY A 411 -35.78 -7.20 -3.54
C GLY A 411 -37.12 -7.66 -2.98
N ALA A 412 -37.93 -8.33 -3.81
CA ALA A 412 -39.23 -8.87 -3.39
C ALA A 412 -39.12 -9.95 -2.30
N ASP A 413 -37.95 -10.55 -2.16
CA ASP A 413 -37.62 -11.53 -1.12
C ASP A 413 -37.15 -10.87 0.20
N GLY A 414 -37.02 -9.54 0.23
CA GLY A 414 -36.53 -8.76 1.37
C GLY A 414 -35.02 -8.57 1.40
N ALA A 415 -34.27 -9.15 0.44
CA ALA A 415 -32.83 -9.03 0.39
C ALA A 415 -32.40 -7.63 -0.06
N VAL A 416 -31.35 -7.09 0.56
CA VAL A 416 -30.72 -5.84 0.12
C VAL A 416 -29.90 -6.11 -1.12
N LEU A 417 -30.28 -5.49 -2.23
CA LEU A 417 -29.64 -5.66 -3.53
C LEU A 417 -28.53 -4.63 -3.78
N GLY A 418 -28.61 -3.49 -3.08
CA GLY A 418 -27.69 -2.38 -3.20
C GLY A 418 -28.22 -1.14 -2.49
N VAL A 419 -27.53 -0.02 -2.70
CA VAL A 419 -27.93 1.29 -2.16
C VAL A 419 -27.81 2.34 -3.27
N VAL A 420 -28.75 3.28 -3.30
CA VAL A 420 -28.61 4.53 -4.05
C VAL A 420 -28.40 5.68 -3.08
N THR A 421 -27.51 6.59 -3.40
CA THR A 421 -27.25 7.81 -2.62
C THR A 421 -27.49 9.04 -3.47
N GLU A 422 -27.74 10.17 -2.82
CA GLU A 422 -27.87 11.47 -3.49
C GLU A 422 -26.67 11.76 -4.40
N GLY A 423 -25.45 11.66 -3.85
CA GLY A 423 -24.22 11.92 -4.59
C GLY A 423 -24.01 10.98 -5.80
N ASN A 424 -24.38 9.70 -5.67
CA ASN A 424 -24.28 8.74 -6.75
C ASN A 424 -25.29 9.02 -7.88
N LEU A 425 -26.55 9.29 -7.52
CA LEU A 425 -27.59 9.65 -8.50
C LEU A 425 -27.21 10.96 -9.21
N LEU A 426 -26.73 11.96 -8.48
CA LEU A 426 -26.22 13.21 -9.04
C LEU A 426 -25.12 12.96 -10.08
N ALA A 427 -24.09 12.20 -9.71
CA ALA A 427 -22.96 11.90 -10.61
C ALA A 427 -23.39 11.16 -11.88
N GLN A 428 -24.29 10.18 -11.78
CA GLN A 428 -24.72 9.38 -12.93
C GLN A 428 -25.72 10.13 -13.83
N LEU A 429 -26.65 10.89 -13.26
CA LEU A 429 -27.59 11.72 -14.03
C LEU A 429 -26.86 12.87 -14.73
N ALA A 430 -25.94 13.56 -14.03
CA ALA A 430 -25.17 14.66 -14.61
C ALA A 430 -24.25 14.20 -15.77
N SER A 431 -23.68 13.00 -15.66
CA SER A 431 -22.87 12.39 -16.73
C SER A 431 -23.69 11.66 -17.80
N LYS A 432 -25.03 11.65 -17.70
CA LYS A 432 -25.95 10.93 -18.60
C LYS A 432 -25.71 9.42 -18.70
N ARG A 433 -25.06 8.83 -17.69
CA ARG A 433 -24.89 7.37 -17.59
C ARG A 433 -26.21 6.66 -17.29
N VAL A 434 -27.11 7.34 -16.58
CA VAL A 434 -28.51 6.92 -16.38
C VAL A 434 -29.43 8.09 -16.69
N GLN A 435 -30.67 7.79 -17.08
CA GLN A 435 -31.74 8.77 -17.25
C GLN A 435 -32.66 8.77 -16.03
N HIS A 436 -33.42 9.84 -15.82
CA HIS A 436 -34.38 9.92 -14.71
C HIS A 436 -35.45 8.81 -14.76
N SER A 437 -35.79 8.32 -15.94
CA SER A 437 -36.74 7.23 -16.16
C SER A 437 -36.12 5.84 -16.02
N ASP A 438 -34.79 5.72 -15.93
CA ASP A 438 -34.13 4.44 -15.73
C ASP A 438 -34.39 3.92 -14.30
N PRO A 439 -34.47 2.59 -14.11
CA PRO A 439 -34.67 2.02 -12.78
C PRO A 439 -33.42 2.16 -11.90
N VAL A 440 -33.61 2.33 -10.59
CA VAL A 440 -32.53 2.45 -9.59
C VAL A 440 -31.58 1.26 -9.58
N SER A 441 -32.03 0.07 -10.02
CA SER A 441 -31.16 -1.10 -10.20
C SER A 441 -30.00 -0.89 -11.18
N LYS A 442 -30.09 0.07 -12.11
CA LYS A 442 -28.97 0.46 -12.99
C LYS A 442 -28.00 1.43 -12.32
N ALA A 443 -28.47 2.19 -11.33
CA ALA A 443 -27.68 3.23 -10.68
C ALA A 443 -27.08 2.78 -9.34
N MET A 444 -27.68 1.82 -8.65
CA MET A 444 -27.25 1.37 -7.32
C MET A 444 -25.84 0.77 -7.33
N PHE A 445 -25.12 0.97 -6.24
CA PHE A 445 -23.89 0.24 -5.97
C PHE A 445 -24.17 -0.94 -5.03
N ARG A 446 -23.42 -2.02 -5.21
CA ARG A 446 -23.61 -3.29 -4.49
C ARG A 446 -22.66 -3.46 -3.29
N GLN A 447 -21.62 -2.65 -3.21
CA GLN A 447 -20.67 -2.64 -2.11
C GLN A 447 -21.04 -1.54 -1.13
N TYR A 448 -21.50 -1.92 0.05
CA TYR A 448 -21.85 -1.00 1.13
C TYR A 448 -21.46 -1.61 2.47
N ALA A 449 -21.19 -0.76 3.45
CA ALA A 449 -21.01 -1.19 4.83
C ALA A 449 -22.29 -1.80 5.38
N SER A 450 -22.19 -3.01 5.93
CA SER A 450 -23.30 -3.71 6.61
C SER A 450 -22.88 -4.11 8.02
N VAL A 451 -23.78 -3.92 8.99
CA VAL A 451 -23.59 -4.24 10.40
C VAL A 451 -24.84 -4.91 10.97
N THR A 452 -24.72 -5.48 12.17
CA THR A 452 -25.86 -6.00 12.93
C THR A 452 -26.19 -5.07 14.09
N PRO A 453 -27.38 -5.17 14.71
CA PRO A 453 -27.69 -4.43 15.94
C PRO A 453 -26.75 -4.71 17.12
N TRP A 454 -25.94 -5.76 17.03
CA TRP A 454 -24.99 -6.22 18.04
C TRP A 454 -23.54 -5.86 17.75
N THR A 455 -23.26 -5.34 16.54
CA THR A 455 -21.96 -4.77 16.21
C THR A 455 -21.65 -3.65 17.19
N THR A 456 -20.40 -3.52 17.62
CA THR A 456 -20.01 -2.54 18.63
C THR A 456 -19.91 -1.14 18.04
N LEU A 457 -20.12 -0.10 18.83
CA LEU A 457 -19.98 1.29 18.39
C LEU A 457 -18.53 1.62 18.04
N GLY A 458 -17.55 0.97 18.67
CA GLY A 458 -16.14 1.10 18.29
C GLY A 458 -15.88 0.56 16.88
N GLU A 459 -16.44 -0.60 16.54
CA GLU A 459 -16.38 -1.14 15.17
C GLU A 459 -17.10 -0.22 14.19
N LEU A 460 -18.30 0.25 14.51
CA LEU A 460 -19.06 1.18 13.68
C LEU A 460 -18.31 2.51 13.45
N SER A 461 -17.69 3.06 14.50
CA SER A 461 -16.85 4.27 14.43
C SER A 461 -15.70 4.11 13.45
N ARG A 462 -15.01 2.97 13.52
CA ARG A 462 -13.91 2.64 12.60
C ARG A 462 -14.41 2.51 11.16
N MET A 463 -15.62 1.98 10.95
CA MET A 463 -16.24 1.92 9.63
C MET A 463 -16.56 3.33 9.08
N PHE A 464 -17.09 4.22 9.93
CA PHE A 464 -17.42 5.61 9.53
C PHE A 464 -16.22 6.50 9.18
N LYS A 465 -14.98 6.06 9.45
CA LYS A 465 -13.79 6.72 8.88
C LYS A 465 -13.78 6.66 7.35
N TYR A 466 -14.52 5.72 6.75
CA TYR A 466 -14.40 5.35 5.34
C TYR A 466 -15.72 5.26 4.60
N ASP A 467 -16.77 4.84 5.29
CA ASP A 467 -18.12 4.73 4.77
C ASP A 467 -18.98 5.87 5.31
N HIS A 468 -19.78 6.49 4.45
CA HIS A 468 -20.65 7.60 4.86
C HIS A 468 -21.93 7.14 5.57
N PHE A 469 -22.24 5.84 5.51
CA PHE A 469 -23.37 5.21 6.18
C PHE A 469 -23.11 3.70 6.34
N ALA A 470 -23.88 3.04 7.20
CA ALA A 470 -23.91 1.59 7.35
C ALA A 470 -25.36 1.09 7.35
N ILE A 471 -25.62 -0.01 6.65
CA ILE A 471 -26.92 -0.69 6.64
C ILE A 471 -26.97 -1.65 7.83
N VAL A 472 -27.92 -1.44 8.75
CA VAL A 472 -28.13 -2.34 9.88
C VAL A 472 -29.07 -3.44 9.45
N GLN A 473 -28.58 -4.68 9.39
CA GLN A 473 -29.35 -5.84 8.96
C GLN A 473 -29.68 -6.77 10.13
N ILE A 474 -30.89 -7.32 10.12
CA ILE A 474 -31.33 -8.36 11.05
C ILE A 474 -31.69 -9.64 10.30
N THR A 475 -31.42 -10.77 10.95
CA THR A 475 -31.83 -12.07 10.42
C THR A 475 -33.26 -12.39 10.86
N GLN A 476 -34.17 -12.44 9.90
CA GLN A 476 -35.55 -12.89 10.09
C GLN A 476 -35.68 -14.36 9.70
N ARG A 477 -36.36 -15.17 10.51
CA ARG A 477 -36.74 -16.55 10.16
C ARG A 477 -38.21 -16.59 9.76
N GLU A 478 -38.48 -16.95 8.50
CA GLU A 478 -39.83 -17.06 7.94
C GLU A 478 -40.19 -18.53 7.73
N TYR A 479 -41.35 -18.96 8.23
CA TYR A 479 -41.86 -20.32 8.03
C TYR A 479 -42.81 -20.35 6.84
N ARG A 480 -42.57 -21.25 5.90
CA ARG A 480 -43.43 -21.47 4.73
C ARG A 480 -44.51 -22.53 5.03
N PRO A 481 -45.62 -22.53 4.28
CA PRO A 481 -46.67 -23.56 4.42
C PRO A 481 -46.17 -25.01 4.27
N SER A 482 -45.01 -25.22 3.62
CA SER A 482 -44.32 -26.52 3.51
C SER A 482 -43.66 -26.99 4.82
N GLY A 483 -43.65 -26.18 5.88
CA GLY A 483 -42.94 -26.46 7.14
C GLY A 483 -41.46 -26.09 7.12
N GLU A 484 -40.91 -25.70 5.96
CA GLU A 484 -39.54 -25.23 5.83
C GLU A 484 -39.40 -23.79 6.33
N SER A 485 -38.29 -23.51 7.02
CA SER A 485 -37.94 -22.14 7.41
C SER A 485 -36.86 -21.56 6.51
N VAL A 486 -37.03 -20.32 6.06
CA VAL A 486 -36.03 -19.56 5.31
C VAL A 486 -35.50 -18.43 6.19
N LEU A 487 -34.17 -18.26 6.21
CA LEU A 487 -33.54 -17.09 6.83
C LEU A 487 -33.44 -15.97 5.79
N LYS A 488 -33.88 -14.77 6.17
CA LYS A 488 -33.84 -13.56 5.36
C LYS A 488 -33.09 -12.47 6.10
N GLN A 489 -32.27 -11.70 5.38
CA GLN A 489 -31.64 -10.49 5.92
C GLN A 489 -32.53 -9.30 5.58
N VAL A 490 -33.00 -8.58 6.60
CA VAL A 490 -33.91 -7.44 6.45
C VAL A 490 -33.21 -6.19 6.96
N VAL A 491 -33.42 -5.06 6.26
CA VAL A 491 -32.94 -3.76 6.73
C VAL A 491 -33.71 -3.36 7.98
N SER A 492 -33.02 -3.24 9.10
CA SER A 492 -33.59 -2.74 10.34
C SER A 492 -33.51 -1.23 10.45
N SER A 493 -32.43 -0.63 9.93
CA SER A 493 -32.18 0.81 9.95
C SER A 493 -30.98 1.15 9.05
N VAL A 494 -30.80 2.45 8.81
CA VAL A 494 -29.57 3.00 8.22
C VAL A 494 -28.92 3.87 9.30
N CYS A 495 -27.62 3.66 9.53
CA CYS A 495 -26.85 4.43 10.49
C CYS A 495 -25.88 5.34 9.76
N THR A 496 -25.72 6.56 10.25
CA THR A 496 -24.78 7.58 9.74
C THR A 496 -23.85 8.07 10.85
N PRO A 497 -22.75 8.77 10.52
CA PRO A 497 -21.91 9.42 11.52
C PRO A 497 -22.67 10.40 12.43
N ILE A 498 -23.75 11.03 11.93
CA ILE A 498 -24.59 11.94 12.72
C ILE A 498 -25.29 11.20 13.85
N ASP A 499 -25.81 9.99 13.61
CA ASP A 499 -26.45 9.18 14.65
C ASP A 499 -25.47 8.84 15.79
N MET A 500 -24.20 8.60 15.43
CA MET A 500 -23.15 8.33 16.39
C MET A 500 -22.76 9.58 17.18
N LEU A 501 -22.66 10.74 16.53
CA LEU A 501 -22.40 12.03 17.20
C LEU A 501 -23.52 12.38 18.18
N ASP A 502 -24.78 12.22 17.77
CA ASP A 502 -25.96 12.43 18.62
C ASP A 502 -25.90 11.56 19.88
N PHE A 503 -25.49 10.30 19.74
CA PHE A 503 -25.30 9.38 20.86
C PHE A 503 -24.21 9.85 21.82
N LEU A 504 -23.02 10.19 21.30
CA LEU A 504 -21.89 10.63 22.12
C LEU A 504 -22.22 11.90 22.91
N VAL A 505 -22.90 12.87 22.28
CA VAL A 505 -23.35 14.10 22.94
C VAL A 505 -24.33 13.79 24.09
N ARG A 506 -25.23 12.82 23.91
CA ARG A 506 -26.19 12.40 24.95
C ARG A 506 -25.51 11.67 26.11
N GLU A 507 -24.56 10.78 25.82
CA GLU A 507 -23.81 10.05 26.86
C GLU A 507 -22.94 11.02 27.69
N ASP A 508 -22.24 11.96 27.06
CA ASP A 508 -21.46 12.98 27.78
C ASP A 508 -22.35 13.83 28.71
N ALA A 509 -23.54 14.22 28.24
CA ALA A 509 -24.51 14.96 29.05
C ALA A 509 -25.03 14.12 30.24
N GLN A 510 -25.22 12.82 30.07
CA GLN A 510 -25.66 11.92 31.14
C GLN A 510 -24.55 11.67 32.18
N GLN A 511 -23.29 11.57 31.75
CA GLN A 511 -22.14 11.44 32.65
C GLN A 511 -21.92 12.71 33.49
N GLN A 512 -22.19 13.89 32.93
CA GLN A 512 -22.12 15.17 33.67
C GLN A 512 -23.30 15.40 34.63
N GLN A 513 -24.43 14.72 34.42
CA GLN A 513 -25.63 14.83 35.27
C GLN A 513 -25.71 13.78 36.39
N GLN A 514 -24.79 12.81 36.44
CA GLN A 514 -24.70 11.91 37.59
C GLN A 514 -24.16 12.68 38.81
N PRO A 515 -24.94 12.80 39.92
CA PRO A 515 -24.42 13.41 41.13
C PRO A 515 -23.26 12.54 41.64
N ALA A 516 -22.16 13.18 42.03
CA ALA A 516 -21.03 12.49 42.65
C ALA A 516 -21.52 11.68 43.87
N THR A 517 -21.77 10.40 43.67
CA THR A 517 -22.13 9.50 44.77
C THR A 517 -20.86 9.19 45.53
N ASN A 518 -20.88 9.57 46.81
CA ASN A 518 -19.98 9.26 47.90
C ASN A 518 -18.72 10.16 48.07
N PRO A 519 -18.66 11.01 49.12
CA PRO A 519 -17.49 11.82 49.45
C PRO A 519 -16.28 11.03 50.01
N ALA A 520 -16.36 9.70 50.09
CA ALA A 520 -15.31 8.85 50.66
C ALA A 520 -14.15 8.51 49.70
N ASP A 521 -14.32 8.68 48.38
CA ASP A 521 -13.28 8.32 47.40
C ASP A 521 -12.38 9.49 46.96
N ARG A 522 -12.62 10.72 47.46
CA ARG A 522 -11.76 11.87 47.15
C ARG A 522 -10.39 11.83 47.83
N ASP A 523 -10.22 11.05 48.89
CA ASP A 523 -8.93 10.94 49.60
C ASP A 523 -8.03 9.82 49.06
N ALA A 524 -8.51 8.93 48.18
CA ALA A 524 -7.69 7.88 47.57
C ALA A 524 -6.99 8.32 46.27
N ALA A 525 -7.55 9.30 45.55
CA ALA A 525 -6.99 9.80 44.29
C ALA A 525 -5.91 10.88 44.47
N ALA A 526 -5.76 11.47 45.67
CA ALA A 526 -4.74 12.47 45.96
C ALA A 526 -3.43 11.88 46.54
N ALA A 527 -3.39 10.58 46.83
CA ALA A 527 -2.24 9.92 47.49
C ALA A 527 -1.37 9.05 46.55
N THR A 528 -1.75 8.88 45.28
CA THR A 528 -1.03 8.03 44.31
C THR A 528 -0.20 8.80 43.28
N ASP A 529 -0.27 10.14 43.27
CA ASP A 529 0.45 10.99 42.29
C ASP A 529 1.74 11.64 42.85
N ARG A 530 2.28 11.10 43.95
CA ARG A 530 3.57 11.52 44.54
C ARG A 530 4.45 10.33 44.90
N ALA A 531 4.87 9.55 43.90
CA ALA A 531 6.03 8.66 44.04
C ALA A 531 6.60 8.29 42.65
N ALA A 532 7.30 9.22 42.01
CA ALA A 532 8.30 8.86 41.00
C ALA A 532 9.65 8.69 41.71
N PRO A 533 10.34 7.54 41.63
CA PRO A 533 11.68 7.43 42.19
C PRO A 533 12.71 8.00 41.22
N ASP A 534 13.43 8.99 41.75
CA ASP A 534 14.67 9.59 41.24
C ASP A 534 15.70 8.50 40.91
N ARG A 535 16.21 8.51 39.68
CA ARG A 535 17.32 7.67 39.22
C ARG A 535 18.62 8.45 39.37
N SER A 536 19.23 8.39 40.54
CA SER A 536 20.66 8.66 40.69
C SER A 536 21.25 8.02 41.95
N THR A 537 22.46 7.47 41.82
CA THR A 537 23.42 6.99 42.85
C THR A 537 23.34 5.54 43.41
N PRO A 538 24.50 4.94 43.78
CA PRO A 538 24.91 3.60 43.33
C PRO A 538 24.82 2.48 44.40
N LEU A 539 24.83 1.23 43.92
CA LEU A 539 24.83 0.01 44.72
C LEU A 539 26.19 -0.26 45.41
N PRO A 540 26.21 -0.68 46.69
CA PRO A 540 27.36 -1.33 47.29
C PRO A 540 27.30 -2.87 47.20
N ASP A 541 28.48 -3.47 47.06
CA ASP A 541 28.79 -4.90 47.07
C ASP A 541 28.25 -5.65 48.29
N THR A 542 27.86 -6.92 48.11
CA THR A 542 28.52 -8.08 48.77
C THR A 542 27.85 -9.43 48.42
N LEU A 543 28.68 -10.32 47.85
CA LEU A 543 28.90 -11.74 48.16
C LEU A 543 27.71 -12.69 48.43
N GLY A 544 27.66 -13.79 47.65
CA GLY A 544 27.41 -15.13 48.22
C GLY A 544 26.64 -16.15 47.38
N ASN A 545 27.40 -17.08 46.78
CA ASN A 545 27.05 -18.47 46.44
C ASN A 545 26.17 -18.85 45.22
N ARG A 546 26.90 -19.38 44.23
CA ARG A 546 26.53 -20.37 43.18
C ARG A 546 26.08 -21.73 43.79
N PRO A 547 25.32 -22.60 43.07
CA PRO A 547 25.86 -23.44 41.99
C PRO A 547 25.01 -23.59 40.71
N THR A 548 25.74 -23.92 39.64
CA THR A 548 25.40 -24.29 38.26
C THR A 548 24.43 -25.48 38.09
N PRO A 549 23.84 -25.64 36.88
CA PRO A 549 23.62 -26.96 36.30
C PRO A 549 24.35 -27.15 34.95
N VAL A 550 24.88 -28.36 34.78
CA VAL A 550 25.56 -28.91 33.62
C VAL A 550 24.61 -29.80 32.82
N GLY A 551 24.65 -29.65 31.49
CA GLY A 551 24.60 -30.66 30.42
C GLY A 551 23.65 -31.87 30.48
N TYR A 552 22.91 -32.07 29.38
CA TYR A 552 22.35 -33.38 28.99
C TYR A 552 22.92 -33.81 27.63
N LEU A 553 23.49 -35.02 27.59
CA LEU A 553 23.81 -35.77 26.37
C LEU A 553 23.60 -37.28 26.59
N HIS A 554 22.87 -37.90 25.64
CA HIS A 554 22.86 -39.30 25.15
C HIS A 554 22.13 -40.49 25.84
N SER A 555 21.11 -41.01 25.09
CA SER A 555 20.78 -42.41 24.64
C SER A 555 20.54 -43.55 25.66
N PRO A 556 19.99 -44.77 25.34
CA PRO A 556 19.57 -45.40 24.05
C PRO A 556 18.22 -46.20 24.03
N VAL A 557 17.83 -46.64 22.82
CA VAL A 557 17.13 -47.87 22.32
C VAL A 557 16.42 -48.85 23.30
N HIS A 558 15.14 -49.20 23.02
CA HIS A 558 14.63 -50.59 23.02
C HIS A 558 13.25 -50.77 22.31
N ARG A 559 13.17 -51.68 21.31
CA ARG A 559 11.98 -52.48 20.88
C ARG A 559 11.77 -53.65 21.89
N PRO A 560 10.66 -54.46 21.93
CA PRO A 560 9.79 -54.90 20.80
C PRO A 560 8.28 -55.21 21.07
N ARG A 561 7.42 -55.16 20.04
CA ARG A 561 6.66 -56.28 19.42
C ARG A 561 5.72 -55.77 18.34
#